data_AF-A0A8U7MPB4-F1
#
_entry.id   AF-A0A8U7MPB4-F1
#
_cell.length_a   1.000
_cell.length_b   1.000
_cell.length_c   1.000
_cell.angle_alpha   90.00
_cell.angle_beta   90.00
_cell.angle_gamma   90.00
#
_symmetry.space_group_name_H-M   'P 1'
#
loop_
_entity.id
_entity.type
_entity.pdbx_description
1 polymer ?
#
loop_
_entity_poly.entity_id
_entity_poly.type
_entity_poly.pdbx_seq_one_letter_code
_entity_poly.pdbx_strand_id
1 'polypeptide(L)'
;MMWPRRGLDPGSVWAQRLRQLEQRLRTKEERIVVLETENAVLHLKLAERLKQDLKSLHSFALELSKDFQRQSKTCLYQVLAAVHGIQLQNEAIRMFQIKAFDLEQSLQEVTERYEKEKQKRKALHNSLVELRGNIRVHCRIRPLLPFDDAAGHSVSQDRQRNFSEKAAYAADDETVLVKCSRPGHASVNKTFQFERVYNDLESQDAVFADVAPLLTSLLDGYNVCIMAYGQTGSGKTYTMLGPQSEGNLAFSIEEESELGIIPRATQEVFRLISEKPQGSYWVEVSVVEVYNNEIFDLLAKDSYGKAFGIKRDVVTTREGKSDVPLLTHETVKNASEFLHLVNKGLQLRVTHPTLVHAHSSRSHLVVTLTITTVVFGDNFGTLWEDEQTSQRLTKESSCTFLQRMRDNKSTSSSRPSSPVQFEATEKMKQVKTRLQLVDLAGSECVGMSGVTGAALRETAFINRSLSALADVLGAIAEQRAHVPYRNSKLTHLLQDSVGGDAKLLVMLCISPGQKYLTESMQSLGFGTRARQVQRGQVKKKNFPLPSKAK
;
A
#
# COMPACT_ATOMS: atom_id res chain seq x y z
N MET A 1 -6.62 -2.05 -178.72
CA MET A 1 -6.86 -0.58 -178.74
C MET A 1 -8.21 -0.31 -178.10
N MET A 2 -8.32 0.78 -177.32
CA MET A 2 -9.52 1.33 -176.65
C MET A 2 -9.94 0.71 -175.29
N TRP A 3 -10.08 1.62 -174.31
CA TRP A 3 -10.43 1.48 -172.89
C TRP A 3 -11.94 1.20 -172.65
N PRO A 4 -12.36 0.77 -171.43
CA PRO A 4 -13.04 1.72 -170.53
C PRO A 4 -12.83 1.51 -169.00
N ARG A 5 -13.21 2.55 -168.24
CA ARG A 5 -13.15 2.73 -166.77
C ARG A 5 -13.93 1.65 -165.99
N ARG A 6 -13.47 1.26 -164.79
CA ARG A 6 -14.26 0.51 -163.77
C ARG A 6 -14.19 1.23 -162.42
N GLY A 7 -15.36 1.54 -161.86
CA GLY A 7 -15.54 2.12 -160.53
C GLY A 7 -15.49 1.05 -159.43
N LEU A 8 -15.05 1.49 -158.24
CA LEU A 8 -14.97 0.75 -156.98
C LEU A 8 -16.35 0.68 -156.29
N ASP A 9 -16.68 -0.46 -155.67
CA ASP A 9 -17.90 -0.67 -154.86
C ASP A 9 -17.56 -0.65 -153.35
N PRO A 10 -18.08 0.31 -152.55
CA PRO A 10 -17.75 0.47 -151.12
C PRO A 10 -18.38 -0.56 -150.15
N GLY A 11 -19.23 -1.49 -150.61
CA GLY A 11 -20.08 -2.31 -149.74
C GLY A 11 -19.39 -3.47 -148.98
N SER A 12 -18.27 -4.02 -149.46
CA SER A 12 -17.72 -5.29 -148.93
C SER A 12 -16.89 -5.15 -147.65
N VAL A 13 -16.29 -3.98 -147.41
CA VAL A 13 -15.44 -3.72 -146.23
C VAL A 13 -16.28 -3.55 -144.96
N TRP A 14 -17.50 -3.03 -145.08
CA TRP A 14 -18.39 -2.81 -143.94
C TRP A 14 -19.00 -4.11 -143.40
N ALA A 15 -19.32 -5.08 -144.26
CA ALA A 15 -19.93 -6.35 -143.85
C ALA A 15 -19.00 -7.25 -143.01
N GLN A 16 -17.69 -7.23 -143.27
CA GLN A 16 -16.72 -8.03 -142.52
C GLN A 16 -16.44 -7.41 -141.14
N ARG A 17 -16.40 -6.07 -141.06
CA ARG A 17 -16.25 -5.33 -139.80
C ARG A 17 -17.48 -5.46 -138.91
N LEU A 18 -18.67 -5.49 -139.50
CA LEU A 18 -19.94 -5.70 -138.79
C LEU A 18 -20.01 -7.07 -138.11
N ARG A 19 -19.68 -8.17 -138.83
CA ARG A 19 -19.66 -9.52 -138.24
C ARG A 19 -18.64 -9.67 -137.10
N GLN A 20 -17.49 -9.04 -137.23
CA GLN A 20 -16.45 -9.07 -136.19
C GLN A 20 -16.88 -8.28 -134.95
N LEU A 21 -17.61 -7.17 -135.13
CA LEU A 21 -18.21 -6.41 -134.04
C LEU A 21 -19.35 -7.16 -133.37
N GLU A 22 -20.23 -7.83 -134.12
CA GLU A 22 -21.31 -8.67 -133.58
C GLU A 22 -20.79 -9.84 -132.75
N GLN A 23 -19.72 -10.51 -133.19
CA GLN A 23 -19.12 -11.61 -132.43
C GLN A 23 -18.41 -11.11 -131.16
N ARG A 24 -17.78 -9.93 -131.22
CA ARG A 24 -17.21 -9.26 -130.04
C ARG A 24 -18.30 -8.73 -129.09
N LEU A 25 -19.46 -8.35 -129.61
CA LEU A 25 -20.60 -7.93 -128.82
C LEU A 25 -21.18 -9.14 -128.08
N ARG A 26 -21.46 -10.25 -128.78
CA ARG A 26 -21.96 -11.49 -128.18
C ARG A 26 -21.05 -12.06 -127.10
N THR A 27 -19.74 -12.12 -127.36
CA THR A 27 -18.77 -12.60 -126.36
C THR A 27 -18.66 -11.67 -125.14
N LYS A 28 -18.84 -10.35 -125.34
CA LYS A 28 -18.93 -9.40 -124.22
C LYS A 28 -20.25 -9.53 -123.45
N GLU A 29 -21.37 -9.73 -124.14
CA GLU A 29 -22.68 -9.97 -123.53
C GLU A 29 -22.68 -11.26 -122.70
N GLU A 30 -22.14 -12.36 -123.23
CA GLU A 30 -21.95 -13.61 -122.48
C GLU A 30 -21.04 -13.41 -121.26
N ARG A 31 -19.97 -12.62 -121.39
CA ARG A 31 -19.07 -12.33 -120.27
C ARG A 31 -19.74 -11.46 -119.20
N ILE A 32 -20.60 -10.52 -119.59
CA ILE A 32 -21.39 -9.70 -118.66
C ILE A 32 -22.32 -10.60 -117.86
N VAL A 33 -23.06 -11.51 -118.51
CA VAL A 33 -23.96 -12.45 -117.83
C VAL A 33 -23.20 -13.35 -116.86
N VAL A 34 -22.03 -13.89 -117.26
CA VAL A 34 -21.20 -14.69 -116.37
C VAL A 34 -20.74 -13.88 -115.15
N LEU A 35 -20.24 -12.66 -115.35
CA LEU A 35 -19.81 -11.79 -114.25
C LEU A 35 -21.00 -11.40 -113.33
N GLU A 36 -22.19 -11.16 -113.88
CA GLU A 36 -23.40 -10.90 -113.10
C GLU A 36 -23.80 -12.11 -112.25
N THR A 37 -23.70 -13.33 -112.79
CA THR A 37 -23.95 -14.56 -112.02
C THR A 37 -22.88 -14.83 -110.96
N GLU A 38 -21.60 -14.63 -111.27
CA GLU A 38 -20.50 -14.75 -110.31
C GLU A 38 -20.65 -13.73 -109.17
N ASN A 39 -21.02 -12.49 -109.51
CA ASN A 39 -21.28 -11.44 -108.54
C ASN A 39 -22.50 -11.79 -107.66
N ALA A 40 -23.58 -12.31 -108.25
CA ALA A 40 -24.75 -12.79 -107.50
C ALA A 40 -24.41 -13.95 -106.55
N VAL A 41 -23.59 -14.91 -106.98
CA VAL A 41 -23.12 -16.03 -106.14
C VAL A 41 -22.21 -15.55 -105.01
N LEU A 42 -21.33 -14.58 -105.28
CA LEU A 42 -20.50 -13.95 -104.25
C LEU A 42 -21.36 -13.23 -103.21
N HIS A 43 -22.36 -12.46 -103.64
CA HIS A 43 -23.30 -11.80 -102.74
C HIS A 43 -24.09 -12.80 -101.87
N LEU A 44 -24.53 -13.93 -102.44
CA LEU A 44 -25.19 -15.01 -101.70
C LEU A 44 -24.27 -15.64 -100.65
N LYS A 45 -23.03 -15.98 -101.01
CA LYS A 45 -22.03 -16.52 -100.07
C LYS A 45 -21.72 -15.53 -98.94
N LEU A 46 -21.63 -14.25 -99.25
CA LEU A 46 -21.36 -13.19 -98.29
C LEU A 46 -22.55 -12.99 -97.33
N ALA A 47 -23.78 -13.07 -97.84
CA ALA A 47 -25.00 -13.05 -97.03
C ALA A 47 -25.11 -14.28 -96.10
N GLU A 48 -24.74 -15.48 -96.58
CA GLU A 48 -24.70 -16.69 -95.74
C GLU A 48 -23.63 -16.59 -94.63
N ARG A 49 -22.45 -16.06 -94.96
CA ARG A 49 -21.38 -15.81 -93.99
C ARG A 49 -21.84 -14.84 -92.90
N LEU A 50 -22.39 -13.69 -93.31
CA LEU A 50 -22.96 -12.70 -92.38
C LEU A 50 -24.04 -13.33 -91.50
N LYS A 51 -24.92 -14.17 -92.06
CA LYS A 51 -25.96 -14.87 -91.29
C LYS A 51 -25.38 -15.83 -90.26
N GLN A 52 -24.29 -16.54 -90.57
CA GLN A 52 -23.59 -17.41 -89.63
C GLN A 52 -22.90 -16.61 -88.52
N ASP A 53 -22.20 -15.53 -88.88
CA ASP A 53 -21.52 -14.66 -87.93
C ASP A 53 -22.51 -13.98 -86.97
N LEU A 54 -23.67 -13.54 -87.49
CA LEU A 54 -24.74 -12.94 -86.68
C LEU A 54 -25.37 -13.96 -85.73
N LYS A 55 -25.54 -15.22 -86.16
CA LYS A 55 -25.95 -16.32 -85.27
C LYS A 55 -24.92 -16.60 -84.17
N SER A 56 -23.64 -16.66 -84.53
CA SER A 56 -22.53 -16.88 -83.60
C SER A 56 -22.46 -15.76 -82.55
N LEU A 57 -22.53 -14.50 -83.01
CA LEU A 57 -22.55 -13.32 -82.14
C LEU A 57 -23.76 -13.34 -81.20
N HIS A 58 -24.93 -13.73 -81.70
CA HIS A 58 -26.13 -13.85 -80.88
C HIS A 58 -25.99 -14.94 -79.80
N SER A 59 -25.46 -16.13 -80.15
CA SER A 59 -25.18 -17.17 -79.16
C SER A 59 -24.17 -16.72 -78.11
N PHE A 60 -23.11 -16.03 -78.52
CA PHE A 60 -22.09 -15.50 -77.60
C PHE A 60 -22.67 -14.45 -76.65
N ALA A 61 -23.47 -13.50 -77.17
CA ALA A 61 -24.13 -12.49 -76.35
C ALA A 61 -25.09 -13.11 -75.33
N LEU A 62 -25.80 -14.18 -75.72
CA LEU A 62 -26.71 -14.91 -74.82
C LEU A 62 -25.93 -15.64 -73.72
N GLU A 63 -24.79 -16.24 -74.04
CA GLU A 63 -23.93 -16.93 -73.08
C GLU A 63 -23.28 -15.97 -72.10
N LEU A 64 -22.74 -14.85 -72.60
CA LEU A 64 -22.20 -13.77 -71.77
C LEU A 64 -23.26 -13.20 -70.83
N SER A 65 -24.50 -13.02 -71.30
CA SER A 65 -25.61 -12.55 -70.48
C SER A 65 -25.95 -13.55 -69.36
N LYS A 66 -25.98 -14.86 -69.66
CA LYS A 66 -26.22 -15.92 -68.67
C LYS A 66 -25.11 -15.98 -67.63
N ASP A 67 -23.86 -15.88 -68.04
CA ASP A 67 -22.71 -15.92 -67.15
C ASP A 67 -22.64 -14.67 -66.26
N PHE A 68 -22.88 -13.49 -66.82
CA PHE A 68 -23.03 -12.26 -66.05
C PHE A 68 -24.16 -12.38 -65.02
N GLN A 69 -25.31 -12.94 -65.40
CA GLN A 69 -26.44 -13.14 -64.49
C GLN A 69 -26.13 -14.15 -63.38
N ARG A 70 -25.40 -15.24 -63.68
CA ARG A 70 -24.93 -16.20 -62.67
C ARG A 70 -23.94 -15.54 -61.72
N GLN A 71 -22.93 -14.85 -62.23
CA GLN A 71 -21.89 -14.23 -61.43
C GLN A 71 -22.45 -13.11 -60.55
N SER A 72 -23.38 -12.31 -61.09
CA SER A 72 -24.14 -11.32 -60.34
C SER A 72 -24.93 -11.97 -59.21
N LYS A 73 -25.68 -13.06 -59.46
CA LYS A 73 -26.40 -13.80 -58.40
C LYS A 73 -25.47 -14.33 -57.33
N THR A 74 -24.35 -14.95 -57.69
CA THR A 74 -23.38 -15.49 -56.73
C THR A 74 -22.79 -14.39 -55.85
N CYS A 75 -22.38 -13.27 -56.46
CA CYS A 75 -21.89 -12.11 -55.73
C CYS A 75 -22.96 -11.58 -54.76
N LEU A 76 -24.21 -11.48 -55.23
CA LEU A 76 -25.33 -11.00 -54.41
C LEU A 76 -25.56 -11.90 -53.20
N TYR A 77 -25.52 -13.23 -53.36
CA TYR A 77 -25.63 -14.18 -52.24
C TYR A 77 -24.47 -14.08 -51.26
N GLN A 78 -23.23 -13.91 -51.73
CA GLN A 78 -22.06 -13.73 -50.86
C GLN A 78 -22.16 -12.45 -50.03
N VAL A 79 -22.56 -11.34 -50.65
CA VAL A 79 -22.81 -10.06 -49.95
C VAL A 79 -23.92 -10.24 -48.93
N LEU A 80 -25.02 -10.91 -49.28
CA LEU A 80 -26.17 -11.10 -48.39
C LEU A 80 -25.81 -11.97 -47.17
N ALA A 81 -25.02 -13.03 -47.37
CA ALA A 81 -24.49 -13.86 -46.29
C ALA A 81 -23.54 -13.08 -45.37
N ALA A 82 -22.66 -12.25 -45.94
CA ALA A 82 -21.75 -11.41 -45.17
C ALA A 82 -22.51 -10.36 -44.33
N VAL A 83 -23.51 -9.70 -44.91
CA VAL A 83 -24.37 -8.73 -44.21
C VAL A 83 -25.10 -9.39 -43.04
N HIS A 84 -25.69 -10.58 -43.26
CA HIS A 84 -26.36 -11.33 -42.20
C HIS A 84 -25.40 -11.73 -41.07
N GLY A 85 -24.17 -12.14 -41.41
CA GLY A 85 -23.12 -12.43 -40.43
C GLY A 85 -22.73 -11.21 -39.59
N ILE A 86 -22.58 -10.05 -40.21
CA ILE A 86 -22.31 -8.78 -39.52
C ILE A 86 -23.48 -8.38 -38.60
N GLN A 87 -24.72 -8.62 -39.01
CA GLN A 87 -25.91 -8.35 -38.18
C GLN A 87 -25.91 -9.17 -36.89
N LEU A 88 -25.64 -10.48 -36.97
CA LEU A 88 -25.54 -11.34 -35.79
C LEU A 88 -24.39 -10.92 -34.86
N GLN A 89 -23.24 -10.53 -35.43
CA GLN A 89 -22.12 -10.01 -34.64
C GLN A 89 -22.48 -8.69 -33.95
N ASN A 90 -23.21 -7.79 -34.62
CA ASN A 90 -23.68 -6.54 -34.02
C ASN A 90 -24.64 -6.78 -32.85
N GLU A 91 -25.52 -7.77 -32.94
CA GLU A 91 -26.39 -8.17 -31.83
C GLU A 91 -25.57 -8.71 -30.65
N ALA A 92 -24.57 -9.56 -30.91
CA ALA A 92 -23.67 -10.05 -29.87
C ALA A 92 -22.88 -8.90 -29.20
N ILE A 93 -22.37 -7.94 -29.99
CA ILE A 93 -21.67 -6.75 -29.48
C ILE A 93 -22.60 -5.92 -28.59
N ARG A 94 -23.85 -5.68 -29.01
CA ARG A 94 -24.83 -4.96 -28.19
C ARG A 94 -25.11 -5.69 -26.86
N MET A 95 -25.26 -7.01 -26.90
CA MET A 95 -25.44 -7.81 -25.69
C MET A 95 -24.24 -7.70 -24.73
N PHE A 96 -23.02 -7.73 -25.26
CA PHE A 96 -21.82 -7.52 -24.45
C PHE A 96 -21.71 -6.10 -23.90
N GLN A 97 -22.11 -5.08 -24.66
CA GLN A 97 -22.14 -3.69 -24.18
C GLN A 97 -23.12 -3.51 -23.02
N ILE A 98 -24.32 -4.10 -23.10
CA ILE A 98 -25.29 -4.06 -22.00
C ILE A 98 -24.72 -4.76 -20.77
N LYS A 99 -24.14 -5.96 -20.93
CA LYS A 99 -23.55 -6.69 -19.81
C LYS A 99 -22.35 -5.97 -19.18
N ALA A 100 -21.53 -5.29 -19.98
CA ALA A 100 -20.42 -4.47 -19.49
C ALA A 100 -20.95 -3.29 -18.65
N PHE A 101 -22.00 -2.62 -19.14
CA PHE A 101 -22.66 -1.53 -18.41
C PHE A 101 -23.27 -2.01 -17.08
N ASP A 102 -23.96 -3.15 -17.08
CA ASP A 102 -24.53 -3.73 -15.86
C ASP A 102 -23.45 -4.11 -14.83
N LEU A 103 -22.32 -4.65 -15.31
CA LEU A 103 -21.17 -4.98 -14.47
C LEU A 103 -20.50 -3.72 -13.89
N GLU A 104 -20.34 -2.67 -14.69
CA GLU A 104 -19.81 -1.38 -14.23
C GLU A 104 -20.71 -0.76 -13.15
N GLN A 105 -22.04 -0.78 -13.36
CA GLN A 105 -23.01 -0.30 -12.38
C GLN A 105 -22.97 -1.12 -11.09
N SER A 106 -22.90 -2.46 -11.19
CA SER A 106 -22.78 -3.32 -10.02
C SER A 106 -21.48 -3.10 -9.27
N LEU A 107 -20.36 -2.86 -9.97
CA LEU A 107 -19.07 -2.55 -9.35
C LEU A 107 -19.11 -1.21 -8.60
N GLN A 108 -19.75 -0.19 -9.18
CA GLN A 108 -19.94 1.10 -8.53
C GLN A 108 -20.77 0.95 -7.25
N GLU A 109 -21.87 0.22 -7.31
CA GLU A 109 -22.73 -0.01 -6.14
C GLU A 109 -21.99 -0.77 -5.01
N VAL A 110 -21.23 -1.81 -5.35
CA VAL A 110 -20.41 -2.56 -4.38
C VAL A 110 -19.34 -1.67 -3.77
N THR A 111 -18.69 -0.81 -4.57
CA THR A 111 -17.66 0.13 -4.11
C THR A 111 -18.24 1.13 -3.11
N GLU A 112 -19.42 1.71 -3.38
CA GLU A 112 -20.09 2.63 -2.46
C GLU A 112 -20.51 1.94 -1.15
N ARG A 113 -21.06 0.73 -1.23
CA ARG A 113 -21.41 -0.07 -0.04
C ARG A 113 -20.18 -0.39 0.79
N TYR A 114 -19.08 -0.77 0.14
CA TYR A 114 -17.81 -1.04 0.80
C TYR A 114 -17.27 0.18 1.55
N GLU A 115 -17.26 1.37 0.93
CA GLU A 115 -16.79 2.59 1.61
C GLU A 115 -17.69 2.97 2.80
N LYS A 116 -19.02 2.83 2.68
CA LYS A 116 -19.95 3.04 3.82
C LYS A 116 -19.67 2.06 4.97
N GLU A 117 -19.47 0.78 4.65
CA GLU A 117 -19.20 -0.24 5.67
C GLU A 117 -17.82 -0.05 6.32
N LYS A 118 -16.82 0.36 5.55
CA LYS A 118 -15.49 0.74 6.04
C LYS A 118 -15.53 1.93 6.99
N GLN A 119 -16.36 2.94 6.71
CA GLN A 119 -16.60 4.06 7.63
C GLN A 119 -17.25 3.60 8.94
N LYS A 120 -18.28 2.74 8.87
CA LYS A 120 -18.91 2.15 10.07
C LYS A 120 -17.93 1.32 10.88
N ARG A 121 -17.13 0.47 10.23
CA ARG A 121 -16.08 -0.34 10.88
C ARG A 121 -15.10 0.54 11.64
N LYS A 122 -14.63 1.64 11.02
CA LYS A 122 -13.74 2.60 11.65
C LYS A 122 -14.38 3.26 12.88
N ALA A 123 -15.64 3.71 12.77
CA ALA A 123 -16.36 4.32 13.89
C ALA A 123 -16.58 3.35 15.06
N LEU A 124 -16.99 2.10 14.76
CA LEU A 124 -17.18 1.05 15.76
C LEU A 124 -15.87 0.64 16.41
N HIS A 125 -14.79 0.47 15.62
CA HIS A 125 -13.46 0.16 16.12
C HIS A 125 -12.96 1.25 17.07
N ASN A 126 -13.07 2.52 16.68
CA ASN A 126 -12.70 3.64 17.53
C ASN A 126 -13.51 3.68 18.82
N SER A 127 -14.83 3.47 18.74
CA SER A 127 -15.71 3.43 19.91
C SER A 127 -15.33 2.28 20.86
N LEU A 128 -15.05 1.09 20.33
CA LEU A 128 -14.60 -0.06 21.12
C LEU A 128 -13.25 0.25 21.79
N VAL A 129 -12.33 0.86 21.04
CA VAL A 129 -11.00 1.23 21.55
C VAL A 129 -11.08 2.30 22.63
N GLU A 130 -11.96 3.29 22.49
CA GLU A 130 -12.24 4.32 23.51
C GLU A 130 -12.97 3.77 24.73
N LEU A 131 -13.87 2.80 24.56
CA LEU A 131 -14.53 2.11 25.67
C LEU A 131 -13.54 1.26 26.49
N ARG A 132 -12.54 0.67 25.84
CA ARG A 132 -11.35 0.07 26.49
C ARG A 132 -10.33 1.10 26.97
N GLY A 133 -10.55 2.37 26.61
CA GLY A 133 -9.73 3.54 26.85
C GLY A 133 -8.40 3.58 26.09
N ASN A 134 -7.86 4.80 26.02
CA ASN A 134 -6.70 5.14 25.20
C ASN A 134 -5.36 4.67 25.81
N ILE A 135 -5.31 4.39 27.12
CA ILE A 135 -4.08 3.96 27.82
C ILE A 135 -4.30 2.60 28.45
N ARG A 136 -3.82 1.55 27.79
CA ARG A 136 -3.98 0.17 28.21
C ARG A 136 -2.75 -0.33 28.94
N VAL A 137 -2.96 -1.25 29.87
CA VAL A 137 -1.89 -1.84 30.65
C VAL A 137 -2.07 -3.34 30.64
N HIS A 138 -1.14 -4.03 29.99
CA HIS A 138 -1.02 -5.48 30.03
C HIS A 138 0.14 -5.87 30.94
N CYS A 139 0.05 -7.00 31.62
CA CYS A 139 1.15 -7.54 32.42
C CYS A 139 1.58 -8.88 31.83
N ARG A 140 2.89 -9.13 31.72
CA ARG A 140 3.45 -10.39 31.27
C ARG A 140 4.39 -10.94 32.32
N ILE A 141 4.07 -12.13 32.82
CA ILE A 141 4.91 -12.89 33.73
C ILE A 141 5.76 -13.83 32.88
N ARG A 142 7.10 -13.64 32.88
CA ARG A 142 7.98 -14.56 32.15
C ARG A 142 8.10 -15.92 32.88
N PRO A 143 8.54 -16.99 32.20
CA PRO A 143 8.94 -18.24 32.87
C PRO A 143 10.01 -18.02 33.92
N LEU A 144 10.08 -18.92 34.90
CA LEU A 144 11.24 -19.01 35.81
C LEU A 144 12.45 -19.50 35.01
N LEU A 145 13.59 -18.83 35.16
CA LEU A 145 14.81 -19.11 34.42
C LEU A 145 15.89 -19.65 35.36
N PRO A 146 16.85 -20.47 34.87
CA PRO A 146 17.86 -21.11 35.74
C PRO A 146 18.70 -20.14 36.60
N PHE A 147 18.85 -18.88 36.18
CA PHE A 147 19.59 -17.86 36.94
C PHE A 147 18.75 -17.20 38.05
N ASP A 148 17.45 -17.46 38.11
CA ASP A 148 16.58 -17.02 39.20
C ASP A 148 16.90 -17.79 40.49
N ASP A 149 17.27 -19.07 40.35
CA ASP A 149 17.59 -20.01 41.44
C ASP A 149 18.98 -19.77 42.06
N ALA A 150 19.84 -19.01 41.36
CA ALA A 150 21.21 -18.74 41.79
C ALA A 150 21.26 -17.68 42.92
N ALA A 151 20.92 -18.12 44.13
CA ALA A 151 21.43 -17.57 45.38
C ALA A 151 22.39 -18.60 45.99
N GLY A 152 23.63 -18.19 46.22
CA GLY A 152 24.74 -19.06 46.63
C GLY A 152 24.52 -19.82 47.93
N HIS A 153 23.98 -21.03 47.82
CA HIS A 153 24.06 -22.04 48.85
C HIS A 153 24.99 -23.14 48.37
N SER A 154 26.25 -23.00 48.77
CA SER A 154 27.15 -24.12 48.99
C SER A 154 26.37 -25.22 49.69
N VAL A 155 26.28 -26.35 49.00
CA VAL A 155 25.74 -27.64 49.43
C VAL A 155 25.74 -27.83 50.94
N SER A 156 24.56 -27.79 51.54
CA SER A 156 24.23 -28.62 52.70
C SER A 156 22.82 -29.16 52.48
N GLN A 157 22.78 -30.40 51.99
CA GLN A 157 21.61 -31.26 51.97
C GLN A 157 21.15 -31.46 53.42
N ASP A 158 20.19 -30.66 53.89
CA ASP A 158 19.15 -31.07 54.85
C ASP A 158 18.39 -29.85 55.37
N ARG A 159 17.26 -29.56 54.72
CA ARG A 159 16.01 -29.03 55.28
C ARG A 159 15.12 -28.52 54.13
N GLN A 160 14.41 -29.45 53.49
CA GLN A 160 13.23 -29.13 52.70
C GLN A 160 12.22 -28.41 53.62
N ARG A 161 12.15 -27.08 53.50
CA ARG A 161 10.95 -26.32 53.81
C ARG A 161 10.39 -25.84 52.47
N ASN A 162 9.11 -26.13 52.26
CA ASN A 162 8.29 -25.76 51.09
C ASN A 162 8.17 -24.23 50.93
N PHE A 163 9.26 -23.52 50.66
CA PHE A 163 9.21 -22.12 50.27
C PHE A 163 8.98 -22.07 48.77
N SER A 164 7.86 -21.50 48.34
CA SER A 164 7.65 -21.26 46.92
C SER A 164 8.66 -20.22 46.44
N GLU A 165 9.54 -20.64 45.55
CA GLU A 165 10.55 -19.81 44.87
C GLU A 165 9.89 -18.81 43.91
N LYS A 166 8.67 -19.14 43.45
CA LYS A 166 7.76 -18.25 42.73
C LYS A 166 7.00 -17.37 43.72
N ALA A 167 7.05 -16.05 43.53
CA ALA A 167 6.34 -15.07 44.33
C ALA A 167 5.21 -14.35 43.57
N ALA A 168 5.23 -14.34 42.23
CA ALA A 168 4.16 -13.75 41.41
C ALA A 168 3.50 -14.80 40.50
N TYR A 169 2.16 -14.74 40.43
CA TYR A 169 1.32 -15.69 39.73
C TYR A 169 0.23 -14.95 38.96
N ALA A 170 -0.13 -15.44 37.78
CA ALA A 170 -1.39 -15.08 37.15
C ALA A 170 -2.49 -15.90 37.84
N ALA A 171 -3.47 -15.23 38.46
CA ALA A 171 -4.63 -15.90 39.03
C ALA A 171 -5.67 -16.20 37.94
N ASP A 172 -5.78 -15.30 36.97
CA ASP A 172 -6.60 -15.36 35.77
C ASP A 172 -6.01 -14.37 34.72
N ASP A 173 -6.71 -14.19 33.60
CA ASP A 173 -6.27 -13.33 32.49
C ASP A 173 -6.30 -11.83 32.81
N GLU A 174 -6.75 -11.41 33.99
CA GLU A 174 -6.82 -10.00 34.41
C GLU A 174 -6.07 -9.74 35.73
N THR A 175 -5.74 -10.78 36.49
CA THR A 175 -5.33 -10.66 37.89
C THR A 175 -3.94 -11.25 38.13
N VAL A 176 -3.03 -10.43 38.65
CA VAL A 176 -1.73 -10.86 39.19
C VAL A 176 -1.81 -10.97 40.71
N LEU A 177 -1.42 -12.12 41.23
CA LEU A 177 -1.32 -12.41 42.66
C LEU A 177 0.14 -12.49 43.08
N VAL A 178 0.52 -11.67 44.05
CA VAL A 178 1.87 -11.65 44.62
C VAL A 178 1.81 -12.19 46.05
N LYS A 179 2.40 -13.37 46.26
CA LYS A 179 2.45 -14.08 47.54
C LYS A 179 3.89 -14.38 47.93
N CYS A 180 4.32 -13.87 49.08
CA CYS A 180 5.65 -14.14 49.62
C CYS A 180 5.58 -14.19 51.14
N SER A 181 6.04 -15.30 51.73
CA SER A 181 6.17 -15.45 53.18
C SER A 181 7.63 -15.78 53.52
N ARG A 182 8.34 -14.82 54.10
CA ARG A 182 9.73 -14.99 54.58
C ARG A 182 9.75 -15.00 56.10
N PRO A 183 10.54 -15.89 56.75
CA PRO A 183 10.73 -15.84 58.19
C PRO A 183 11.22 -14.46 58.64
N GLY A 184 10.58 -13.88 59.66
CA GLY A 184 10.96 -12.56 60.21
C GLY A 184 10.47 -11.35 59.41
N HIS A 185 9.78 -11.54 58.28
CA HIS A 185 9.14 -10.46 57.52
C HIS A 185 7.62 -10.66 57.45
N ALA A 186 6.87 -9.56 57.37
CA ALA A 186 5.43 -9.62 57.16
C ALA A 186 5.12 -10.36 55.83
N SER A 187 4.15 -11.27 55.86
CA SER A 187 3.69 -11.96 54.66
C SER A 187 3.14 -10.94 53.66
N VAL A 188 3.67 -10.94 52.45
CA VAL A 188 3.15 -10.14 51.34
C VAL A 188 2.08 -10.98 50.65
N ASN A 189 0.85 -10.48 50.64
CA ASN A 189 -0.25 -11.03 49.85
C ASN A 189 -0.98 -9.87 49.20
N LYS A 190 -0.68 -9.59 47.93
CA LYS A 190 -1.23 -8.44 47.20
C LYS A 190 -1.75 -8.88 45.84
N THR A 191 -2.83 -8.22 45.42
CA THR A 191 -3.50 -8.49 44.16
C THR A 191 -3.48 -7.24 43.30
N PHE A 192 -3.19 -7.42 42.02
CA PHE A 192 -3.18 -6.35 41.02
C PHE A 192 -4.08 -6.77 39.86
N GLN A 193 -4.82 -5.82 39.31
CA GLN A 193 -5.72 -6.06 38.18
C GLN A 193 -5.29 -5.21 36.99
N PHE A 194 -5.22 -5.83 35.82
CA PHE A 194 -4.86 -5.24 34.54
C PHE A 194 -5.90 -5.60 33.48
N GLU A 195 -5.79 -5.01 32.29
CA GLU A 195 -6.69 -5.33 31.18
C GLU A 195 -6.39 -6.72 30.59
N ARG A 196 -5.12 -7.13 30.69
CA ARG A 196 -4.68 -8.47 30.31
C ARG A 196 -3.44 -8.87 31.11
N VAL A 197 -3.37 -10.11 31.55
CA VAL A 197 -2.28 -10.72 32.32
C VAL A 197 -1.85 -12.00 31.63
N TYR A 198 -0.65 -11.98 31.04
CA TYR A 198 -0.05 -13.13 30.41
C TYR A 198 0.70 -14.00 31.42
N ASN A 199 0.37 -15.28 31.47
CA ASN A 199 1.08 -16.25 32.30
C ASN A 199 2.40 -16.71 31.64
N ASP A 200 3.16 -17.53 32.35
CA ASP A 200 4.47 -18.04 31.93
C ASP A 200 4.44 -19.05 30.78
N LEU A 201 3.26 -19.53 30.39
CA LEU A 201 3.09 -20.46 29.27
C LEU A 201 2.65 -19.76 27.97
N GLU A 202 2.32 -18.47 28.03
CA GLU A 202 1.79 -17.75 26.86
C GLU A 202 2.89 -17.32 25.89
N SER A 203 2.71 -17.72 24.63
CA SER A 203 3.65 -17.48 23.54
C SER A 203 3.66 -16.02 23.06
N GLN A 204 4.65 -15.68 22.23
CA GLN A 204 4.72 -14.37 21.57
C GLN A 204 3.52 -14.14 20.63
N ASP A 205 3.04 -15.19 19.97
CA ASP A 205 1.85 -15.15 19.13
C ASP A 205 0.61 -14.72 19.93
N ALA A 206 0.40 -15.31 21.10
CA ALA A 206 -0.72 -14.97 21.99
C ALA A 206 -0.65 -13.51 22.46
N VAL A 207 0.54 -13.05 22.85
CA VAL A 207 0.76 -11.65 23.22
C VAL A 207 0.47 -10.72 22.04
N PHE A 208 0.94 -11.05 20.83
CA PHE A 208 0.76 -10.22 19.66
C PHE A 208 -0.70 -10.18 19.17
N ALA A 209 -1.46 -11.26 19.32
CA ALA A 209 -2.87 -11.32 18.94
C ALA A 209 -3.71 -10.22 19.62
N ASP A 210 -3.41 -9.90 20.88
CA ASP A 210 -4.07 -8.83 21.62
C ASP A 210 -3.56 -7.42 21.24
N VAL A 211 -2.34 -7.32 20.70
CA VAL A 211 -1.71 -6.06 20.27
C VAL A 211 -2.13 -5.66 18.87
N ALA A 212 -2.31 -6.63 17.96
CA ALA A 212 -2.59 -6.42 16.54
C ALA A 212 -3.76 -5.46 16.25
N PRO A 213 -4.89 -5.45 17.01
CA PRO A 213 -5.98 -4.50 16.77
C PRO A 213 -5.59 -3.02 16.90
N LEU A 214 -4.51 -2.69 17.64
CA LEU A 214 -4.00 -1.33 17.74
C LEU A 214 -3.40 -0.84 16.42
N LEU A 215 -2.86 -1.75 15.60
CA LEU A 215 -2.27 -1.42 14.29
C LEU A 215 -3.35 -1.02 13.28
N THR A 216 -4.58 -1.48 13.47
CA THR A 216 -5.72 -0.98 12.71
C THR A 216 -6.03 0.47 13.05
N SER A 217 -5.92 0.88 14.32
CA SER A 217 -6.08 2.28 14.73
C SER A 217 -5.02 3.19 14.12
N LEU A 218 -3.80 2.68 13.92
CA LEU A 218 -2.74 3.39 13.20
C LEU A 218 -3.18 3.76 11.78
N LEU A 219 -3.67 2.80 11.01
CA LEU A 219 -4.14 3.03 9.64
C LEU A 219 -5.44 3.85 9.59
N ASP A 220 -6.22 3.85 10.67
CA ASP A 220 -7.41 4.68 10.81
C ASP A 220 -7.09 6.15 11.14
N GLY A 221 -5.81 6.52 11.34
CA GLY A 221 -5.39 7.91 11.49
C GLY A 221 -4.89 8.30 12.89
N TYR A 222 -4.74 7.35 13.81
CA TYR A 222 -4.32 7.61 15.19
C TYR A 222 -2.84 7.30 15.40
N ASN A 223 -2.19 8.03 16.30
CA ASN A 223 -0.88 7.63 16.79
C ASN A 223 -1.03 6.43 17.73
N VAL A 224 -0.06 5.51 17.67
CA VAL A 224 -0.01 4.31 18.51
C VAL A 224 1.34 4.22 19.17
N CYS A 225 1.37 3.97 20.47
CA CYS A 225 2.59 3.73 21.24
C CYS A 225 2.46 2.41 21.98
N ILE A 226 3.43 1.51 21.79
CA ILE A 226 3.53 0.26 22.53
C ILE A 226 4.88 0.27 23.23
N MET A 227 4.87 0.19 24.56
CA MET A 227 6.10 0.25 25.36
C MET A 227 6.20 -0.93 26.33
N ALA A 228 7.39 -1.54 26.41
CA ALA A 228 7.71 -2.53 27.42
C ALA A 228 8.38 -1.88 28.63
N TYR A 229 7.89 -2.18 29.84
CA TYR A 229 8.36 -1.64 31.11
C TYR A 229 8.61 -2.77 32.12
N GLY A 230 9.67 -2.63 32.93
CA GLY A 230 10.04 -3.61 33.96
C GLY A 230 11.54 -3.58 34.25
N GLN A 231 11.97 -4.29 35.29
CA GLN A 231 13.39 -4.39 35.65
C GLN A 231 14.23 -5.09 34.58
N THR A 232 15.55 -4.97 34.65
CA THR A 232 16.47 -5.82 33.87
C THR A 232 16.22 -7.30 34.14
N GLY A 233 16.22 -8.11 33.07
CA GLY A 233 15.96 -9.56 33.14
C GLY A 233 14.49 -9.96 33.28
N SER A 234 13.53 -9.02 33.23
CA SER A 234 12.08 -9.33 33.30
C SER A 234 11.46 -9.81 31.97
N GLY A 235 12.19 -9.72 30.86
CA GLY A 235 11.69 -10.13 29.53
C GLY A 235 11.19 -8.99 28.63
N LYS A 236 11.53 -7.72 28.90
CA LYS A 236 11.19 -6.56 28.03
C LYS A 236 11.67 -6.75 26.59
N THR A 237 12.98 -6.93 26.42
CA THR A 237 13.62 -7.09 25.11
C THR A 237 13.13 -8.35 24.41
N TYR A 238 12.93 -9.47 25.14
CA TYR A 238 12.30 -10.67 24.58
C TYR A 238 10.89 -10.37 24.06
N THR A 239 10.08 -9.62 24.80
CA THR A 239 8.73 -9.24 24.37
C THR A 239 8.74 -8.33 23.14
N MET A 240 9.66 -7.37 23.07
CA MET A 240 9.70 -6.40 21.97
C MET A 240 10.39 -6.93 20.71
N LEU A 241 11.47 -7.68 20.84
CA LEU A 241 12.31 -8.12 19.71
C LEU A 241 12.29 -9.63 19.49
N GLY A 242 12.11 -10.42 20.56
CA GLY A 242 12.29 -11.87 20.54
C GLY A 242 13.67 -12.29 21.05
N PRO A 243 14.05 -13.57 20.89
CA PRO A 243 15.37 -14.07 21.25
C PRO A 243 16.47 -13.30 20.49
N GLN A 244 17.61 -13.08 21.14
CA GLN A 244 18.78 -12.44 20.54
C GLN A 244 19.95 -13.43 20.62
N SER A 245 20.34 -14.04 19.50
CA SER A 245 21.51 -14.93 19.47
C SER A 245 22.79 -14.10 19.50
N GLU A 246 23.68 -14.41 20.44
CA GLU A 246 25.00 -13.77 20.54
C GLU A 246 25.75 -13.95 19.22
N GLY A 247 25.98 -12.85 18.50
CA GLY A 247 26.75 -12.82 17.24
C GLY A 247 25.93 -12.63 15.96
N ASN A 248 24.61 -12.84 15.98
CA ASN A 248 23.72 -12.52 14.87
C ASN A 248 22.44 -11.84 15.40
N LEU A 249 22.49 -10.51 15.53
CA LEU A 249 21.29 -9.66 15.72
C LEU A 249 20.38 -9.67 14.48
N ALA A 250 20.59 -10.57 13.51
CA ALA A 250 19.70 -10.72 12.37
C ALA A 250 18.39 -11.34 12.87
N PHE A 251 17.25 -10.78 12.46
CA PHE A 251 15.97 -11.47 12.61
C PHE A 251 16.06 -12.73 11.75
N SER A 252 16.48 -13.85 12.34
CA SER A 252 16.50 -15.14 11.67
C SER A 252 15.06 -15.51 11.39
N ILE A 253 14.66 -15.47 10.11
CA ILE A 253 13.28 -15.80 9.67
C ILE A 253 12.94 -17.28 9.95
N GLU A 254 13.92 -18.09 10.38
CA GLU A 254 13.78 -19.54 10.60
C GLU A 254 12.89 -19.90 11.81
N GLU A 255 12.69 -19.01 12.79
CA GLU A 255 11.79 -19.22 13.93
C GLU A 255 10.79 -18.05 14.09
N GLU A 256 9.86 -17.91 13.14
CA GLU A 256 8.82 -16.86 13.18
C GLU A 256 8.00 -16.84 14.48
N SER A 257 7.82 -17.99 15.15
CA SER A 257 7.00 -18.08 16.36
C SER A 257 7.61 -17.37 17.58
N GLU A 258 8.94 -17.20 17.64
CA GLU A 258 9.59 -16.54 18.77
C GLU A 258 9.77 -15.02 18.61
N LEU A 259 9.45 -14.48 17.43
CA LEU A 259 9.58 -13.06 17.12
C LEU A 259 8.79 -12.19 18.11
N GLY A 260 9.36 -11.06 18.51
CA GLY A 260 8.70 -10.10 19.41
C GLY A 260 7.68 -9.20 18.72
N ILE A 261 7.17 -8.21 19.46
CA ILE A 261 6.18 -7.24 18.97
C ILE A 261 6.70 -6.43 17.78
N ILE A 262 7.96 -5.98 17.76
CA ILE A 262 8.51 -5.13 16.69
C ILE A 262 8.47 -5.80 15.32
N PRO A 263 9.09 -6.99 15.12
CA PRO A 263 9.02 -7.69 13.85
C PRO A 263 7.59 -8.02 13.42
N ARG A 264 6.75 -8.51 14.35
CA ARG A 264 5.36 -8.88 14.05
C ARG A 264 4.49 -7.68 13.69
N ALA A 265 4.60 -6.58 14.44
CA ALA A 265 3.87 -5.35 14.16
C ALA A 265 4.26 -4.76 12.80
N THR A 266 5.56 -4.82 12.47
CA THR A 266 6.06 -4.37 11.18
C THR A 266 5.48 -5.21 10.04
N GLN A 267 5.56 -6.53 10.15
CA GLN A 267 4.98 -7.45 9.16
C GLN A 267 3.48 -7.21 8.98
N GLU A 268 2.74 -7.09 10.07
CA GLU A 268 1.30 -6.85 10.04
C GLU A 268 0.93 -5.49 9.43
N VAL A 269 1.67 -4.42 9.77
CA VAL A 269 1.46 -3.10 9.15
C VAL A 269 1.68 -3.17 7.64
N PHE A 270 2.76 -3.78 7.16
CA PHE A 270 3.02 -3.92 5.73
C PHE A 270 2.01 -4.84 5.03
N ARG A 271 1.50 -5.88 5.72
CA ARG A 271 0.40 -6.72 5.24
C ARG A 271 -0.88 -5.91 5.06
N LEU A 272 -1.25 -5.08 6.04
CA LEU A 272 -2.44 -4.23 5.97
C LEU A 272 -2.30 -3.11 4.91
N ILE A 273 -1.09 -2.60 4.69
CA ILE A 273 -0.81 -1.60 3.63
C ILE A 273 -0.88 -2.25 2.24
N SER A 274 -0.43 -3.51 2.08
CA SER A 274 -0.44 -4.18 0.77
C SER A 274 -1.84 -4.53 0.28
N GLU A 275 -2.83 -4.58 1.17
CA GLU A 275 -4.26 -4.67 0.83
C GLU A 275 -4.81 -3.37 0.19
N LYS A 276 -4.04 -2.28 0.15
CA LYS A 276 -4.45 -0.99 -0.39
C LYS A 276 -3.80 -0.71 -1.75
N PRO A 277 -4.39 0.16 -2.59
CA PRO A 277 -3.82 0.51 -3.90
C PRO A 277 -2.38 1.02 -3.77
N GLN A 278 -1.51 0.58 -4.70
CA GLN A 278 -0.11 1.01 -4.72
C GLN A 278 -0.01 2.54 -4.79
N GLY A 279 0.92 3.11 -4.03
CA GLY A 279 1.13 4.56 -3.96
C GLY A 279 0.25 5.31 -2.95
N SER A 280 -0.67 4.64 -2.25
CA SER A 280 -1.53 5.28 -1.23
C SER A 280 -0.78 5.65 0.05
N TYR A 281 0.33 4.97 0.34
CA TYR A 281 1.09 5.08 1.58
C TYR A 281 2.59 5.22 1.31
N TRP A 282 3.26 6.04 2.11
CA TRP A 282 4.70 6.03 2.26
C TRP A 282 5.07 5.81 3.72
N VAL A 283 6.08 4.97 3.93
CA VAL A 283 6.52 4.54 5.25
C VAL A 283 7.96 4.98 5.47
N GLU A 284 8.17 5.67 6.57
CA GLU A 284 9.48 6.14 7.03
C GLU A 284 9.82 5.50 8.37
N VAL A 285 11.08 5.15 8.59
CA VAL A 285 11.57 4.64 9.88
C VAL A 285 12.58 5.60 10.50
N SER A 286 12.50 5.75 11.82
CA SER A 286 13.56 6.34 12.63
C SER A 286 13.84 5.44 13.82
N VAL A 287 15.12 5.23 14.14
CA VAL A 287 15.55 4.42 15.28
C VAL A 287 16.36 5.32 16.21
N VAL A 288 15.89 5.44 17.45
CA VAL A 288 16.45 6.36 18.44
C VAL A 288 16.82 5.61 19.71
N GLU A 289 17.97 5.94 20.25
CA GLU A 289 18.37 5.57 21.60
C GLU A 289 18.26 6.80 22.51
N VAL A 290 17.61 6.63 23.67
CA VAL A 290 17.63 7.63 24.75
C VAL A 290 18.52 7.10 25.86
N TYR A 291 19.71 7.65 25.97
CA TYR A 291 20.71 7.27 26.96
C TYR A 291 21.15 8.50 27.74
N ASN A 292 21.25 8.40 29.07
CA ASN A 292 21.69 9.49 29.93
C ASN A 292 20.90 10.82 29.73
N ASN A 293 19.59 10.72 29.45
CA ASN A 293 18.71 11.84 29.09
C ASN A 293 19.17 12.63 27.84
N GLU A 294 19.90 11.98 26.95
CA GLU A 294 20.28 12.46 25.64
C GLU A 294 19.67 11.56 24.57
N ILE A 295 19.37 12.14 23.41
CA ILE A 295 18.79 11.42 22.27
C ILE A 295 19.88 11.19 21.25
N PHE A 296 20.04 9.94 20.83
CA PHE A 296 20.98 9.52 19.82
C PHE A 296 20.21 8.95 18.63
N ASP A 297 20.43 9.56 17.47
CA ASP A 297 19.90 9.09 16.19
C ASP A 297 20.79 7.95 15.67
N LEU A 298 20.25 6.73 15.72
CA LEU A 298 20.97 5.51 15.37
C LEU A 298 21.00 5.23 13.86
N LEU A 299 20.25 5.99 13.05
CA LEU A 299 20.27 5.88 11.59
C LEU A 299 21.10 6.98 10.92
N ALA A 300 21.40 8.06 11.64
CA ALA A 300 22.21 9.15 11.13
C ALA A 300 23.59 8.70 10.65
N LYS A 301 23.91 9.06 9.40
CA LYS A 301 25.17 8.78 8.72
C LYS A 301 26.09 10.00 8.82
N ASP A 302 27.39 9.76 9.00
CA ASP A 302 28.41 10.79 8.86
C ASP A 302 28.67 11.14 7.38
N SER A 303 29.58 12.09 7.14
CA SER A 303 30.03 12.50 5.79
C SER A 303 30.63 11.35 4.96
N TYR A 304 30.99 10.23 5.61
CA TYR A 304 31.55 9.02 4.99
C TYR A 304 30.52 7.87 4.91
N GLY A 305 29.25 8.11 5.26
CA GLY A 305 28.17 7.13 5.20
C GLY A 305 28.10 6.14 6.36
N LYS A 306 28.98 6.25 7.38
CA LYS A 306 28.99 5.39 8.56
C LYS A 306 27.99 5.90 9.60
N ALA A 307 27.20 4.99 10.16
CA ALA A 307 26.26 5.34 11.22
C ALA A 307 27.00 5.44 12.56
N PHE A 308 26.81 6.55 13.29
CA PHE A 308 27.63 6.87 14.47
C PHE A 308 26.82 7.20 15.73
N GLY A 309 25.48 7.22 15.68
CA GLY A 309 24.67 7.64 16.84
C GLY A 309 24.80 9.15 17.08
N ILE A 310 24.20 9.98 16.22
CA ILE A 310 24.36 11.44 16.33
C ILE A 310 23.46 11.97 17.44
N LYS A 311 24.02 12.70 18.40
CA LYS A 311 23.25 13.38 19.45
C LYS A 311 22.30 14.42 18.83
N ARG A 312 21.02 14.36 19.20
CA ARG A 312 19.97 15.32 18.80
C ARG A 312 19.24 15.90 20.00
N ASP A 313 18.60 17.05 19.77
CA ASP A 313 17.78 17.73 20.76
C ASP A 313 16.29 17.63 20.40
N VAL A 314 15.43 17.50 21.40
CA VAL A 314 13.98 17.59 21.22
C VAL A 314 13.57 19.05 21.34
N VAL A 315 12.74 19.51 20.41
CA VAL A 315 12.21 20.85 20.37
C VAL A 315 10.68 20.77 20.30
N THR A 316 10.00 21.73 20.92
CA THR A 316 8.56 21.88 20.72
C THR A 316 8.35 22.79 19.50
N THR A 317 7.64 22.28 18.49
CA THR A 317 7.26 23.07 17.32
C THR A 317 6.33 24.23 17.71
N ARG A 318 6.14 25.19 16.79
CA ARG A 318 5.19 26.31 16.99
C ARG A 318 3.74 25.81 17.22
N GLU A 319 3.44 24.59 16.81
CA GLU A 319 2.15 23.91 16.94
C GLU A 319 1.98 23.16 18.27
N GLY A 320 2.98 23.20 19.16
CA GLY A 320 2.96 22.49 20.43
C GLY A 320 3.31 20.99 20.34
N LYS A 321 3.56 20.46 19.13
CA LYS A 321 4.00 19.08 18.90
C LYS A 321 5.49 18.91 19.20
N SER A 322 5.85 17.71 19.65
CA SER A 322 7.24 17.36 19.88
C SER A 322 7.91 16.94 18.57
N ASP A 323 9.06 17.55 18.28
CA ASP A 323 9.85 17.24 17.12
C ASP A 323 11.34 17.13 17.50
N VAL A 324 12.08 16.31 16.75
CA VAL A 324 13.52 16.19 16.89
C VAL A 324 14.11 16.69 15.59
N PRO A 325 14.55 17.97 15.53
CA PRO A 325 15.08 18.53 14.31
C PRO A 325 16.19 17.67 13.72
N LEU A 326 16.16 17.57 12.39
CA LEU A 326 17.08 16.81 11.55
C LEU A 326 16.99 15.28 11.70
N LEU A 327 16.11 14.72 12.55
CA LEU A 327 16.06 13.28 12.82
C LEU A 327 16.04 12.50 11.50
N THR A 328 16.92 11.51 11.38
CA THR A 328 17.04 10.73 10.15
C THR A 328 15.80 9.84 10.02
N HIS A 329 15.05 10.10 8.96
CA HIS A 329 13.92 9.31 8.49
C HIS A 329 14.34 8.61 7.19
N GLU A 330 14.43 7.29 7.21
CA GLU A 330 14.75 6.48 6.02
C GLU A 330 13.44 5.89 5.47
N THR A 331 13.18 6.09 4.18
CA THR A 331 12.00 5.51 3.51
C THR A 331 12.20 4.01 3.34
N VAL A 332 11.17 3.21 3.67
CA VAL A 332 11.20 1.75 3.55
C VAL A 332 10.05 1.24 2.70
N LYS A 333 10.30 0.21 1.89
CA LYS A 333 9.30 -0.38 0.97
C LYS A 333 8.66 -1.64 1.50
N ASN A 334 9.32 -2.34 2.42
CA ASN A 334 8.85 -3.62 2.97
C ASN A 334 9.34 -3.82 4.40
N ALA A 335 8.75 -4.83 5.06
CA ALA A 335 9.09 -5.17 6.45
C ALA A 335 10.56 -5.58 6.62
N SER A 336 11.15 -6.29 5.65
CA SER A 336 12.54 -6.75 5.73
C SER A 336 13.54 -5.59 5.75
N GLU A 337 13.31 -4.54 4.95
CA GLU A 337 14.13 -3.33 4.92
C GLU A 337 14.03 -2.55 6.24
N PHE A 338 12.81 -2.41 6.77
CA PHE A 338 12.57 -1.82 8.09
C PHE A 338 13.34 -2.56 9.18
N LEU A 339 13.22 -3.89 9.22
CA LEU A 339 13.87 -4.72 10.21
C LEU A 339 15.40 -4.73 10.06
N HIS A 340 15.91 -4.64 8.84
CA HIS A 340 17.34 -4.46 8.61
C HIS A 340 17.87 -3.15 9.23
N LEU A 341 17.14 -2.04 9.09
CA LEU A 341 17.51 -0.75 9.69
C LEU A 341 17.42 -0.78 11.23
N VAL A 342 16.40 -1.44 11.78
CA VAL A 342 16.30 -1.68 13.23
C VAL A 342 17.50 -2.46 13.74
N ASN A 343 17.90 -3.54 13.07
CA ASN A 343 19.07 -4.33 13.44
C ASN A 343 20.37 -3.55 13.38
N LYS A 344 20.54 -2.70 12.36
CA LYS A 344 21.68 -1.79 12.27
C LYS A 344 21.72 -0.84 13.47
N GLY A 345 20.57 -0.29 13.87
CA GLY A 345 20.45 0.55 15.07
C GLY A 345 20.77 -0.23 16.35
N LEU A 346 20.29 -1.47 16.48
CA LEU A 346 20.59 -2.35 17.61
C LEU A 346 22.08 -2.69 17.71
N GLN A 347 22.74 -2.97 16.59
CA GLN A 347 24.20 -3.19 16.55
C GLN A 347 24.96 -1.97 17.08
N LEU A 348 24.53 -0.75 16.74
CA LEU A 348 25.13 0.48 17.26
C LEU A 348 24.86 0.66 18.76
N ARG A 349 23.63 0.38 19.20
CA ARG A 349 23.25 0.38 20.63
C ARG A 349 24.12 -0.58 21.45
N VAL A 350 24.48 -1.74 20.90
CA VAL A 350 25.35 -2.73 21.56
C VAL A 350 26.84 -2.33 21.49
N THR A 351 27.27 -1.70 20.40
CA THR A 351 28.69 -1.38 20.13
C THR A 351 29.14 0.00 20.60
N HIS A 352 28.26 0.85 21.15
CA HIS A 352 28.63 2.05 21.91
C HIS A 352 28.84 1.67 23.39
N PRO A 353 30.04 1.28 23.83
CA PRO A 353 30.28 0.96 25.22
C PRO A 353 30.48 2.30 25.91
N THR A 354 29.44 2.80 26.56
CA THR A 354 29.67 3.77 27.63
C THR A 354 30.55 3.10 28.66
N LEU A 355 31.64 3.76 29.06
CA LEU A 355 32.82 3.33 29.84
C LEU A 355 32.62 2.37 31.04
N VAL A 356 31.42 1.88 31.33
CA VAL A 356 31.14 1.01 32.48
C VAL A 356 30.24 -0.21 32.16
N HIS A 357 29.44 -0.28 31.07
CA HIS A 357 28.49 -1.41 30.89
C HIS A 357 28.20 -1.82 29.43
N ALA A 358 28.06 -3.13 29.21
CA ALA A 358 27.91 -3.78 27.91
C ALA A 358 26.47 -4.24 27.59
N HIS A 359 25.42 -3.54 28.02
CA HIS A 359 24.06 -4.09 27.94
C HIS A 359 22.96 -3.07 27.59
N SER A 360 22.01 -3.48 26.73
CA SER A 360 20.79 -2.78 26.34
C SER A 360 19.86 -2.35 27.48
N SER A 361 20.14 -2.78 28.73
CA SER A 361 19.30 -2.50 29.90
C SER A 361 19.38 -1.04 30.37
N ARG A 362 20.35 -0.27 29.87
CA ARG A 362 20.69 1.07 30.40
C ARG A 362 20.28 2.24 29.52
N SER A 363 19.70 1.96 28.37
CA SER A 363 19.16 2.96 27.46
C SER A 363 17.76 2.57 27.01
N HIS A 364 16.95 3.55 26.64
CA HIS A 364 15.64 3.29 26.04
C HIS A 364 15.79 3.23 24.53
N LEU A 365 15.19 2.23 23.89
CA LEU A 365 15.08 2.18 22.44
C LEU A 365 13.70 2.66 22.01
N VAL A 366 13.66 3.58 21.06
CA VAL A 366 12.43 4.07 20.43
C VAL A 366 12.54 3.83 18.93
N VAL A 367 11.80 2.83 18.44
CA VAL A 367 11.63 2.60 17.02
C VAL A 367 10.33 3.27 16.58
N THR A 368 10.40 4.19 15.63
CA THR A 368 9.20 4.87 15.10
C THR A 368 9.00 4.48 13.64
N LEU A 369 7.85 3.87 13.37
CA LEU A 369 7.32 3.70 12.02
C LEU A 369 6.33 4.83 11.77
N THR A 370 6.58 5.59 10.71
CA THR A 370 5.80 6.76 10.36
C THR A 370 5.11 6.49 9.03
N ILE A 371 3.78 6.40 9.06
CA ILE A 371 2.97 6.18 7.87
C ILE A 371 2.37 7.50 7.48
N THR A 372 2.55 7.88 6.23
CA THR A 372 1.79 8.98 5.69
C THR A 372 0.94 8.50 4.52
N THR A 373 -0.29 8.98 4.50
CA THR A 373 -1.34 8.56 3.56
C THR A 373 -1.70 9.74 2.68
N VAL A 374 -1.72 9.56 1.36
CA VAL A 374 -2.25 10.57 0.42
C VAL A 374 -3.73 10.27 0.28
N VAL A 375 -4.59 11.23 0.61
CA VAL A 375 -6.02 11.13 0.32
C VAL A 375 -6.29 12.01 -0.91
N PHE A 376 -6.66 11.37 -2.03
CA PHE A 376 -7.14 12.06 -3.23
C PHE A 376 -8.57 12.52 -2.98
N GLY A 377 -8.81 13.82 -3.15
CA GLY A 377 -10.05 14.46 -2.79
C GLY A 377 -11.01 14.53 -3.96
N ASP A 378 -11.65 13.42 -4.30
CA ASP A 378 -12.87 13.44 -5.11
C ASP A 378 -14.02 12.84 -4.28
N ASN A 379 -15.13 13.58 -4.19
CA ASN A 379 -16.32 13.34 -3.36
C ASN A 379 -16.25 13.73 -1.88
N PHE A 380 -16.02 15.02 -1.63
CA PHE A 380 -16.48 15.67 -0.40
C PHE A 380 -17.82 16.40 -0.63
N GLY A 381 -18.85 15.66 -1.04
CA GLY A 381 -20.23 16.11 -0.89
C GLY A 381 -20.62 15.93 0.58
N THR A 382 -20.65 17.03 1.33
CA THR A 382 -21.26 17.16 2.68
C THR A 382 -20.90 16.07 3.69
N LEU A 383 -19.76 16.14 4.40
CA LEU A 383 -19.64 15.34 5.63
C LEU A 383 -18.60 15.77 6.67
N TRP A 384 -18.23 17.04 6.85
CA TRP A 384 -17.44 17.43 8.04
C TRP A 384 -17.84 18.82 8.53
N GLU A 385 -19.03 18.92 9.10
CA GLU A 385 -19.37 19.97 10.06
C GLU A 385 -19.76 19.29 11.38
N ASP A 386 -18.76 18.76 12.09
CA ASP A 386 -18.85 18.62 13.53
C ASP A 386 -18.22 19.88 14.15
N GLU A 387 -19.08 20.77 14.61
CA GLU A 387 -18.83 22.13 15.09
C GLU A 387 -18.05 22.20 16.43
N GLN A 388 -17.28 21.17 16.78
CA GLN A 388 -16.43 21.15 18.00
C GLN A 388 -14.99 20.68 17.76
N THR A 389 -14.64 20.18 16.58
CA THR A 389 -13.25 19.81 16.24
C THR A 389 -12.48 20.88 15.46
N SER A 390 -13.17 21.95 15.02
CA SER A 390 -12.63 22.99 14.12
C SER A 390 -11.75 24.07 14.78
N GLN A 391 -11.24 23.87 16.00
CA GLN A 391 -10.38 24.89 16.64
C GLN A 391 -8.96 24.47 17.01
N ARG A 392 -8.48 23.24 16.74
CA ARG A 392 -7.12 22.87 17.18
C ARG A 392 -6.21 22.09 16.21
N LEU A 393 -6.58 21.94 14.94
CA LEU A 393 -5.67 21.35 13.94
C LEU A 393 -5.64 22.17 12.65
N THR A 394 -4.75 23.16 12.60
CA THR A 394 -4.26 23.84 11.39
C THR A 394 -2.81 24.26 11.68
N LYS A 395 -1.80 24.09 10.80
CA LYS A 395 -1.83 24.50 9.38
C LYS A 395 -0.63 23.94 8.58
N GLU A 396 -0.96 23.34 7.43
CA GLU A 396 -0.31 23.43 6.09
C GLU A 396 1.23 23.39 5.95
N SER A 397 1.71 22.36 5.24
CA SER A 397 2.98 22.40 4.50
C SER A 397 2.68 22.12 3.03
N SER A 398 2.71 23.15 2.19
CA SER A 398 2.64 23.04 0.73
C SER A 398 4.03 22.66 0.19
N CYS A 399 4.14 21.58 -0.57
CA CYS A 399 5.33 21.29 -1.36
C CYS A 399 4.92 21.03 -2.81
N THR A 400 5.47 21.82 -3.73
CA THR A 400 5.38 21.61 -5.19
C THR A 400 6.41 20.58 -5.60
N PHE A 401 5.98 19.45 -6.17
CA PHE A 401 6.89 18.44 -6.70
C PHE A 401 7.25 18.76 -8.16
N LEU A 402 8.50 19.14 -8.42
CA LEU A 402 9.09 19.18 -9.76
C LEU A 402 9.72 17.82 -10.08
N GLN A 403 9.07 17.05 -10.95
CA GLN A 403 9.61 15.81 -11.48
C GLN A 403 10.69 16.12 -12.54
N ARG A 404 11.97 16.01 -12.17
CA ARG A 404 13.09 16.06 -13.14
C ARG A 404 13.16 14.75 -13.93
N MET A 405 12.44 14.67 -15.03
CA MET A 405 12.75 13.75 -16.13
C MET A 405 13.80 14.40 -17.04
N ARG A 406 14.82 13.62 -17.40
CA ARG A 406 16.04 14.04 -18.06
C ARG A 406 15.92 13.73 -19.54
N ASP A 407 15.68 14.73 -20.39
CA ASP A 407 15.77 14.57 -21.85
C ASP A 407 16.55 15.71 -22.52
N ASN A 408 17.50 15.31 -23.36
CA ASN A 408 18.37 16.11 -24.23
C ASN A 408 17.65 16.44 -25.55
N LYS A 409 17.59 17.72 -25.98
CA LYS A 409 18.12 18.28 -27.27
C LYS A 409 17.47 19.62 -27.70
N SER A 410 18.36 20.51 -28.17
CA SER A 410 18.24 21.54 -29.22
C SER A 410 17.25 22.72 -29.12
N THR A 411 17.84 23.92 -28.98
CA THR A 411 17.61 25.18 -29.71
C THR A 411 16.33 25.36 -30.54
N SER A 412 15.50 26.36 -30.19
CA SER A 412 15.28 27.57 -31.01
C SER A 412 14.20 28.46 -30.38
N SER A 413 14.39 29.77 -30.52
CA SER A 413 13.53 30.83 -30.05
C SER A 413 12.26 30.96 -30.89
N SER A 414 11.09 31.07 -30.26
CA SER A 414 10.02 32.01 -30.65
C SER A 414 8.82 31.90 -29.68
N ARG A 415 8.32 33.06 -29.24
CA ARG A 415 6.99 33.23 -28.61
C ARG A 415 5.91 32.87 -29.65
N PRO A 416 4.73 32.33 -29.27
CA PRO A 416 3.63 33.22 -28.89
C PRO A 416 2.57 32.66 -27.90
N SER A 417 1.77 33.61 -27.37
CA SER A 417 0.38 33.51 -26.90
C SER A 417 0.00 32.51 -25.80
N SER A 418 -0.44 33.06 -24.68
CA SER A 418 -1.15 32.41 -23.57
C SER A 418 -2.49 31.78 -23.99
N PRO A 419 -2.79 30.57 -23.49
CA PRO A 419 -4.14 30.21 -23.10
C PRO A 419 -4.22 29.98 -21.58
N VAL A 420 -5.35 30.40 -21.04
CA VAL A 420 -5.78 30.30 -19.64
C VAL A 420 -5.49 28.92 -19.05
N GLN A 421 -4.56 28.83 -18.10
CA GLN A 421 -4.40 27.66 -17.22
C GLN A 421 -5.55 27.66 -16.21
N PHE A 422 -6.54 26.80 -16.44
CA PHE A 422 -7.29 26.20 -15.33
C PHE A 422 -6.37 25.18 -14.66
N GLU A 423 -5.43 25.64 -13.83
CA GLU A 423 -4.79 24.78 -12.84
C GLU A 423 -5.75 24.65 -11.65
N ALA A 424 -6.68 23.69 -11.75
CA ALA A 424 -7.28 23.11 -10.55
C ALA A 424 -6.17 22.36 -9.81
N THR A 425 -5.43 23.08 -8.97
CA THR A 425 -4.51 22.48 -8.00
C THR A 425 -5.36 21.83 -6.92
N GLU A 426 -5.79 20.60 -7.17
CA GLU A 426 -6.40 19.76 -6.14
C GLU A 426 -5.41 19.62 -4.99
N LYS A 427 -5.75 20.22 -3.84
CA LYS A 427 -4.96 20.14 -2.62
C LYS A 427 -5.00 18.71 -2.09
N MET A 428 -3.97 17.93 -2.40
CA MET A 428 -3.78 16.61 -1.80
C MET A 428 -3.66 16.73 -0.28
N LYS A 429 -4.59 16.12 0.47
CA LYS A 429 -4.52 16.10 1.94
C LYS A 429 -3.68 14.92 2.38
N GLN A 430 -2.59 15.20 3.08
CA GLN A 430 -1.71 14.18 3.64
C GLN A 430 -2.04 13.98 5.12
N VAL A 431 -2.18 12.71 5.54
CA VAL A 431 -2.39 12.34 6.95
C VAL A 431 -1.18 11.54 7.41
N LYS A 432 -0.49 12.01 8.46
CA LYS A 432 0.70 11.38 9.04
C LYS A 432 0.35 10.75 10.38
N THR A 433 0.67 9.47 10.55
CA THR A 433 0.47 8.69 11.77
C THR A 433 1.77 8.04 12.20
N ARG A 434 1.94 7.84 13.51
CA ARG A 434 3.18 7.30 14.09
C ARG A 434 2.87 6.08 14.94
N LEU A 435 3.55 4.98 14.64
CA LEU A 435 3.67 3.81 15.51
C LEU A 435 5.02 3.87 16.21
N GLN A 436 5.00 4.09 17.52
CA GLN A 436 6.19 4.07 18.37
C GLN A 436 6.26 2.76 19.15
N LEU A 437 7.33 2.02 18.94
CA LEU A 437 7.62 0.74 19.58
C LEU A 437 8.82 0.94 20.50
N VAL A 438 8.59 0.86 21.81
CA VAL A 438 9.54 1.32 22.83
C VAL A 438 9.98 0.18 23.73
N ASP A 439 11.29 -0.09 23.79
CA ASP A 439 11.91 -0.97 24.79
C ASP A 439 12.62 -0.09 25.82
N LEU A 440 11.96 0.10 26.98
CA LEU A 440 12.49 0.98 28.03
C LEU A 440 13.68 0.33 28.73
N ALA A 441 14.55 1.16 29.31
CA ALA A 441 15.60 0.73 30.21
C ALA A 441 15.02 0.05 31.47
N GLY A 442 15.87 -0.68 32.18
CA GLY A 442 15.52 -1.35 33.43
C GLY A 442 15.04 -0.36 34.51
N SER A 443 13.95 -0.72 35.20
CA SER A 443 13.37 0.08 36.30
C SER A 443 13.97 -0.21 37.68
N GLU A 444 15.09 -0.93 37.76
CA GLU A 444 15.75 -1.25 39.02
C GLU A 444 16.19 -0.02 39.82
N CYS A 445 16.04 -0.13 41.15
CA CYS A 445 16.38 0.93 42.09
C CYS A 445 17.89 1.05 42.32
N VAL A 446 18.41 2.27 42.23
CA VAL A 446 19.80 2.63 42.53
C VAL A 446 20.26 2.07 43.89
N GLY A 447 19.43 2.19 44.92
CA GLY A 447 19.78 1.78 46.29
C GLY A 447 20.06 0.29 46.47
N MET A 448 19.51 -0.57 45.59
CA MET A 448 19.72 -2.02 45.64
C MET A 448 20.92 -2.47 44.78
N SER A 449 21.36 -1.63 43.85
CA SER A 449 22.39 -1.99 42.86
C SER A 449 23.83 -1.88 43.38
N GLY A 450 24.06 -1.13 44.47
CA GLY A 450 25.40 -0.90 45.03
C GLY A 450 26.35 -0.12 44.10
N VAL A 451 25.89 0.41 42.96
CA VAL A 451 26.75 1.14 42.02
C VAL A 451 27.20 2.49 42.55
N THR A 452 28.45 2.85 42.28
CA THR A 452 29.08 4.11 42.71
C THR A 452 29.64 4.91 41.52
N GLY A 453 30.02 6.17 41.74
CA GLY A 453 30.71 6.98 40.74
C GLY A 453 29.89 7.29 39.47
N ALA A 454 30.47 7.05 38.29
CA ALA A 454 29.83 7.34 37.00
C ALA A 454 28.58 6.45 36.75
N ALA A 455 28.63 5.18 37.16
CA ALA A 455 27.51 4.24 37.04
C ALA A 455 26.30 4.65 37.91
N LEU A 456 26.56 5.28 39.06
CA LEU A 456 25.51 5.84 39.91
C LEU A 456 24.78 6.97 39.20
N ARG A 457 25.53 7.90 38.57
CA ARG A 457 24.94 9.01 37.79
C ARG A 457 24.10 8.48 36.63
N GLU A 458 24.64 7.52 35.88
CA GLU A 458 23.93 6.85 34.77
C GLU A 458 22.59 6.24 35.24
N THR A 459 22.63 5.44 36.31
CA THR A 459 21.43 4.80 36.89
C THR A 459 20.42 5.84 37.40
N ALA A 460 20.89 6.98 37.91
CA ALA A 460 20.03 8.08 38.31
C ALA A 460 19.30 8.73 37.12
N PHE A 461 19.96 8.91 35.97
CA PHE A 461 19.32 9.46 34.77
C PHE A 461 18.29 8.52 34.16
N ILE A 462 18.55 7.20 34.16
CA ILE A 462 17.57 6.18 33.75
C ILE A 462 16.32 6.30 34.61
N ASN A 463 16.49 6.25 35.93
CA ASN A 463 15.37 6.34 36.86
C ASN A 463 14.64 7.69 36.79
N ARG A 464 15.34 8.78 36.48
CA ARG A 464 14.71 10.10 36.24
C ARG A 464 13.76 10.06 35.05
N SER A 465 14.18 9.47 33.93
CA SER A 465 13.32 9.37 32.73
C SER A 465 12.08 8.49 32.96
N LEU A 466 12.22 7.37 33.68
CA LEU A 466 11.10 6.50 34.04
C LEU A 466 10.15 7.14 35.07
N SER A 467 10.70 7.90 36.04
CA SER A 467 9.90 8.66 37.00
C SER A 467 9.11 9.77 36.30
N ALA A 468 9.74 10.51 35.39
CA ALA A 468 9.07 11.52 34.57
C ALA A 468 7.92 10.91 33.74
N LEU A 469 8.13 9.71 33.18
CA LEU A 469 7.06 8.98 32.47
C LEU A 469 5.90 8.64 33.41
N ALA A 470 6.19 8.17 34.62
CA ALA A 470 5.16 7.92 35.64
C ALA A 470 4.40 9.20 36.02
N ASP A 471 5.09 10.33 36.15
CA ASP A 471 4.48 11.64 36.45
C ASP A 471 3.58 12.11 35.31
N VAL A 472 4.00 11.92 34.06
CA VAL A 472 3.20 12.23 32.86
C VAL A 472 1.93 11.40 32.84
N LEU A 473 2.04 10.07 32.99
CA LEU A 473 0.87 9.18 33.02
C LEU A 473 -0.05 9.52 34.19
N GLY A 474 0.50 9.79 35.38
CA GLY A 474 -0.29 10.22 36.53
C GLY A 474 -1.00 11.56 36.32
N ALA A 475 -0.33 12.54 35.70
CA ALA A 475 -0.93 13.84 35.39
C ALA A 475 -2.05 13.73 34.34
N ILE A 476 -1.89 12.86 33.33
CA ILE A 476 -2.96 12.55 32.38
C ILE A 476 -4.11 11.86 33.11
N ALA A 477 -3.80 10.97 34.07
CA ALA A 477 -4.81 10.24 34.83
C ALA A 477 -5.72 11.13 35.64
N GLU A 478 -5.10 12.08 36.32
CA GLU A 478 -5.77 13.04 37.17
C GLU A 478 -6.38 14.21 36.36
N GLN A 479 -6.28 14.17 35.03
CA GLN A 479 -6.73 15.23 34.12
C GLN A 479 -6.17 16.61 34.52
N ARG A 480 -4.89 16.65 34.94
CA ARG A 480 -4.25 17.91 35.32
C ARG A 480 -4.16 18.84 34.11
N ALA A 481 -4.33 20.13 34.35
CA ALA A 481 -4.25 21.16 33.29
C ALA A 481 -2.87 21.20 32.62
N HIS A 482 -1.81 20.89 33.37
CA HIS A 482 -0.44 20.82 32.87
C HIS A 482 0.11 19.41 33.05
N VAL A 483 0.56 18.81 31.95
CA VAL A 483 1.25 17.51 31.93
C VAL A 483 2.75 17.74 31.71
N PRO A 484 3.64 17.24 32.59
CA PRO A 484 5.05 17.62 32.61
C PRO A 484 5.92 16.84 31.60
N TYR A 485 5.56 16.85 30.31
CA TYR A 485 6.29 16.13 29.26
C TYR A 485 7.78 16.53 29.16
N ARG A 486 8.12 17.75 29.58
CA ARG A 486 9.50 18.29 29.51
C ARG A 486 10.43 17.82 30.64
N ASN A 487 9.93 17.08 31.62
CA ASN A 487 10.76 16.60 32.74
C ASN A 487 11.84 15.59 32.30
N SER A 488 11.70 15.00 31.11
CA SER A 488 12.75 14.19 30.47
C SER A 488 12.69 14.30 28.96
N LYS A 489 13.82 14.07 28.28
CA LYS A 489 13.84 14.02 26.81
C LYS A 489 13.00 12.86 26.25
N LEU A 490 12.90 11.75 26.98
CA LEU A 490 12.05 10.60 26.62
C LEU A 490 10.57 11.00 26.58
N THR A 491 10.05 11.58 27.66
CA THR A 491 8.66 12.02 27.74
C THR A 491 8.34 13.14 26.78
N HIS A 492 9.32 13.98 26.46
CA HIS A 492 9.17 15.01 25.45
C HIS A 492 9.09 14.37 24.06
N LEU A 493 9.98 13.42 23.72
CA LEU A 493 9.93 12.67 22.46
C LEU A 493 8.62 11.91 22.24
N LEU A 494 8.04 11.35 23.32
CA LEU A 494 6.82 10.54 23.29
C LEU A 494 5.53 11.36 23.49
N GLN A 495 5.62 12.68 23.62
CA GLN A 495 4.48 13.56 23.95
C GLN A 495 3.27 13.33 23.05
N ASP A 496 3.50 13.23 21.73
CA ASP A 496 2.44 13.10 20.72
C ASP A 496 1.80 11.69 20.68
N SER A 497 2.35 10.73 21.43
CA SER A 497 1.89 9.34 21.45
C SER A 497 1.50 8.84 22.84
N VAL A 498 1.76 9.63 23.88
CA VAL A 498 1.35 9.36 25.28
C VAL A 498 0.13 10.21 25.67
N GLY A 499 -0.12 11.33 24.99
CA GLY A 499 -1.26 12.21 25.22
C GLY A 499 -2.27 12.27 24.05
N GLY A 500 -3.37 13.00 24.26
CA GLY A 500 -4.37 13.26 23.22
C GLY A 500 -5.26 12.05 22.91
N ASP A 501 -5.48 11.82 21.62
CA ASP A 501 -6.25 10.70 21.05
C ASP A 501 -5.38 9.50 20.68
N ALA A 502 -4.07 9.57 20.96
CA ALA A 502 -3.14 8.49 20.75
C ALA A 502 -3.51 7.25 21.58
N LYS A 503 -3.22 6.07 21.04
CA LYS A 503 -3.45 4.78 21.68
C LYS A 503 -2.15 4.28 22.29
N LEU A 504 -2.06 4.26 23.61
CA LEU A 504 -0.91 3.80 24.36
C LEU A 504 -1.18 2.42 24.96
N LEU A 505 -0.28 1.47 24.73
CA LEU A 505 -0.22 0.19 25.42
C LEU A 505 1.09 0.08 26.21
N VAL A 506 0.97 -0.14 27.51
CA VAL A 506 2.09 -0.43 28.41
C VAL A 506 2.11 -1.94 28.68
N MET A 507 3.17 -2.61 28.26
CA MET A 507 3.45 -4.02 28.53
C MET A 507 4.37 -4.14 29.75
N LEU A 508 3.83 -4.50 30.91
CA LEU A 508 4.58 -4.69 32.16
C LEU A 508 5.20 -6.08 32.21
N CYS A 509 6.50 -6.17 31.99
CA CYS A 509 7.24 -7.42 32.14
C CYS A 509 7.68 -7.59 33.61
N ILE A 510 7.35 -8.72 34.23
CA ILE A 510 7.77 -9.05 35.60
C ILE A 510 8.40 -10.44 35.70
N SER A 511 9.29 -10.61 36.69
CA SER A 511 9.82 -11.93 37.03
C SER A 511 8.92 -12.62 38.05
N PRO A 512 8.68 -13.93 37.91
CA PRO A 512 7.96 -14.70 38.92
C PRO A 512 8.81 -14.93 40.18
N GLY A 513 10.13 -14.77 40.14
CA GLY A 513 11.04 -15.19 41.21
C GLY A 513 11.01 -14.31 42.46
N GLN A 514 11.13 -14.94 43.63
CA GLN A 514 11.12 -14.26 44.92
C GLN A 514 12.28 -13.26 45.10
N LYS A 515 13.42 -13.49 44.43
CA LYS A 515 14.59 -12.59 44.38
C LYS A 515 14.24 -11.21 43.84
N TYR A 516 13.29 -11.14 42.93
CA TYR A 516 12.87 -9.96 42.17
C TYR A 516 11.54 -9.37 42.65
N LEU A 517 11.11 -9.75 43.85
CA LEU A 517 9.83 -9.38 44.40
C LEU A 517 9.66 -7.86 44.52
N THR A 518 10.69 -7.15 44.98
CA THR A 518 10.62 -5.70 45.22
C THR A 518 10.40 -4.93 43.92
N GLU A 519 11.16 -5.27 42.90
CA GLU A 519 11.14 -4.67 41.57
C GLU A 519 9.85 -5.04 40.81
N SER A 520 9.40 -6.29 40.94
CA SER A 520 8.12 -6.74 40.37
C SER A 520 6.95 -5.99 41.01
N MET A 521 6.97 -5.82 42.33
CA MET A 521 6.00 -5.01 43.08
C MET A 521 5.98 -3.54 42.65
N GLN A 522 7.16 -2.95 42.38
CA GLN A 522 7.27 -1.58 41.86
C GLN A 522 6.67 -1.47 40.45
N SER A 523 6.95 -2.45 39.59
CA SER A 523 6.44 -2.49 38.22
C SER A 523 4.92 -2.65 38.16
N LEU A 524 4.37 -3.52 39.01
CA LEU A 524 2.92 -3.69 39.19
C LEU A 524 2.26 -2.41 39.74
N GLY A 525 2.94 -1.74 40.68
CA GLY A 525 2.50 -0.44 41.21
C GLY A 525 2.49 0.67 40.16
N PHE A 526 3.50 0.74 39.29
CA PHE A 526 3.53 1.64 38.14
C PHE A 526 2.35 1.38 37.20
N GLY A 527 2.12 0.12 36.84
CA GLY A 527 0.99 -0.31 36.03
C GLY A 527 -0.37 0.10 36.59
N THR A 528 -0.55 -0.06 37.90
CA THR A 528 -1.79 0.31 38.59
C THR A 528 -2.06 1.81 38.45
N ARG A 529 -1.02 2.66 38.58
CA ARG A 529 -1.16 4.11 38.38
C ARG A 529 -1.46 4.45 36.92
N ALA A 530 -0.77 3.82 35.97
CA ALA A 530 -1.02 4.04 34.54
C ALA A 530 -2.44 3.65 34.11
N ARG A 531 -3.01 2.59 34.70
CA ARG A 531 -4.40 2.16 34.44
C ARG A 531 -5.45 3.13 34.98
N GLN A 532 -5.17 3.82 36.08
CA GLN A 532 -6.14 4.75 36.69
C GLN A 532 -6.51 5.92 35.78
N VAL A 533 -5.78 6.12 34.68
CA VAL A 533 -6.03 7.20 33.72
C VAL A 533 -7.43 7.20 33.10
N GLN A 534 -8.09 6.05 33.08
CA GLN A 534 -9.33 5.89 32.33
C GLN A 534 -10.61 6.02 33.17
N ARG A 535 -10.54 6.11 34.50
CA ARG A 535 -11.74 6.21 35.36
C ARG A 535 -12.26 7.66 35.53
N GLY A 536 -12.03 8.52 34.54
CA GLY A 536 -12.75 9.79 34.44
C GLY A 536 -14.21 9.55 34.08
N GLN A 537 -15.15 10.10 34.84
CA GLN A 537 -16.60 9.91 34.64
C GLN A 537 -17.00 10.08 33.17
N VAL A 538 -17.73 9.09 32.63
CA VAL A 538 -18.47 9.23 31.37
C VAL A 538 -19.41 10.41 31.53
N LYS A 539 -19.06 11.58 31.02
CA LYS A 539 -20.02 12.66 30.82
C LYS A 539 -21.05 12.12 29.84
N LYS A 540 -22.25 11.80 30.33
CA LYS A 540 -23.42 11.56 29.47
C LYS A 540 -23.56 12.79 28.56
N LYS A 541 -23.07 12.71 27.33
CA LYS A 541 -23.42 13.67 26.29
C LYS A 541 -24.91 13.45 26.04
N ASN A 542 -25.74 14.32 26.60
CA ASN A 542 -27.14 14.40 26.22
C ASN A 542 -27.18 14.78 24.75
N PHE A 543 -27.48 13.82 23.89
CA PHE A 543 -27.80 14.09 22.50
C PHE A 543 -29.14 14.84 22.46
N PRO A 544 -29.20 16.06 21.91
CA PRO A 544 -30.47 16.73 21.70
C PRO A 544 -31.27 15.93 20.66
N LEU A 545 -32.47 15.50 21.05
CA LEU A 545 -33.43 14.88 20.14
C LEU A 545 -33.77 15.87 19.01
N PRO A 546 -33.78 15.46 17.73
CA PRO A 546 -34.18 16.32 16.64
C PRO A 546 -35.63 16.77 16.82
N SER A 547 -35.85 18.08 16.77
CA SER A 547 -37.17 18.69 16.81
C SER A 547 -38.00 18.18 15.63
N LYS A 548 -39.21 17.70 15.93
CA LYS A 548 -40.21 17.37 14.92
C LYS A 548 -40.56 18.66 14.17
N ALA A 549 -40.21 18.75 12.90
CA ALA A 549 -40.76 19.75 12.00
C ALA A 549 -42.28 19.51 11.86
N LYS A 550 -43.07 20.58 12.01
CA LYS A 550 -44.50 20.63 11.67
C LYS A 550 -44.67 21.02 10.22
#